data_AF-A0A373NT23-F1
#
_entry.id   AF-A0A373NT23-F1
#
_cell.length_a   1.000
_cell.length_b   1.000
_cell.length_c   1.000
_cell.angle_alpha   90.00
_cell.angle_beta   90.00
_cell.angle_gamma   90.00
#
_symmetry.space_group_name_H-M   'P 1'
#
loop_
_entity.id
_entity.type
_entity.pdbx_description
1 polymer ?
#
loop_
_entity_poly.entity_id
_entity_poly.type
_entity_poly.pdbx_seq_one_letter_code
_entity_poly.pdbx_strand_id
1 'polypeptide(L)'
;MSTKDFIKKSVLNAFTQYDAPKLAVALLAALALGILIYLVYRKFYTGVVYSRSFAVTLVGMCVLTCMVTLAISTNVVISLGMVGALSIVRFRTAVKDPLDLLYLFWSITTGITAGAGMYALGLVTAVVMIGMIYLFSHWQAKGRVYIAVIHYAGMEAGDNIVRALGRIKFVVKSKTMRGENTEMAVEVFCNDPNVEFADRVRAVEGVQDVTLIQYNGEYHG
;
A
#
# COMPACT_ATOMS: atom_id res chain seq x y z
N MET A 1 33.45 43.87 -6.12
CA MET A 1 32.81 42.81 -6.93
C MET A 1 31.47 42.50 -6.28
N SER A 2 30.34 42.68 -6.98
CA SER A 2 29.01 42.68 -6.37
C SER A 2 28.49 41.26 -6.12
N THR A 3 27.87 41.01 -4.97
CA THR A 3 27.26 39.71 -4.60
C THR A 3 26.19 39.26 -5.60
N LYS A 4 25.54 40.22 -6.29
CA LYS A 4 24.59 39.96 -7.38
C LYS A 4 25.24 39.30 -8.59
N ASP A 5 26.49 39.67 -8.91
CA ASP A 5 27.24 39.09 -10.04
C ASP A 5 27.73 37.69 -9.71
N PHE A 6 28.04 37.41 -8.45
CA PHE A 6 28.45 36.08 -7.99
C PHE A 6 27.28 35.08 -8.04
N ILE A 7 26.08 35.52 -7.64
CA ILE A 7 24.85 34.72 -7.74
C ILE A 7 24.48 34.52 -9.22
N LYS A 8 24.49 35.57 -10.04
CA LYS A 8 24.15 35.47 -11.45
C LYS A 8 25.12 34.57 -12.22
N LYS A 9 26.43 34.69 -12.00
CA LYS A 9 27.44 33.78 -12.60
C LYS A 9 27.34 32.36 -12.07
N SER A 10 27.08 32.15 -10.78
CA SER A 10 26.90 30.79 -10.24
C SER A 10 25.66 30.11 -10.80
N VAL A 11 24.55 30.84 -10.94
CA VAL A 11 23.32 30.31 -11.54
C VAL A 11 23.53 30.04 -13.03
N LEU A 12 24.13 30.99 -13.76
CA LEU A 12 24.39 30.81 -15.21
C LEU A 12 25.39 29.67 -15.49
N ASN A 13 26.42 29.51 -14.65
CA ASN A 13 27.39 28.41 -14.73
C ASN A 13 26.78 27.07 -14.31
N ALA A 14 25.88 27.04 -13.33
CA ALA A 14 25.13 25.84 -12.95
C ALA A 14 24.28 25.29 -14.11
N PHE A 15 23.69 26.17 -14.93
CA PHE A 15 22.93 25.78 -16.13
C PHE A 15 23.82 25.41 -17.32
N THR A 16 25.06 25.91 -17.40
CA THR A 16 25.99 25.62 -18.51
C THR A 16 26.98 24.48 -18.23
N GLN A 17 27.16 24.06 -16.96
CA GLN A 17 28.01 22.93 -16.59
C GLN A 17 27.33 21.56 -16.65
N TYR A 18 26.00 21.49 -16.81
CA TYR A 18 25.32 20.21 -16.92
C TYR A 18 25.33 19.71 -18.36
N ASP A 19 26.01 18.59 -18.60
CA ASP A 19 25.87 17.82 -19.83
C ASP A 19 24.38 17.43 -19.98
N ALA A 20 23.69 18.05 -20.95
CA ALA A 20 22.34 17.66 -21.38
C ALA A 20 22.13 16.13 -21.49
N PRO A 21 23.10 15.33 -22.00
CA PRO A 21 22.94 13.88 -22.03
C PRO A 21 22.92 13.23 -20.64
N LYS A 22 23.69 13.71 -19.65
CA LYS A 22 23.67 13.16 -18.29
C LYS A 22 22.33 13.40 -17.60
N LEU A 23 21.75 14.57 -17.82
CA LEU A 23 20.43 14.92 -17.29
C LEU A 23 19.33 14.04 -17.91
N ALA A 24 19.38 13.84 -19.22
CA ALA A 24 18.46 12.95 -19.92
C ALA A 24 18.58 11.50 -19.41
N VAL A 25 19.79 10.98 -19.22
CA VAL A 25 20.03 9.63 -18.68
C VAL A 25 19.48 9.49 -17.26
N ALA A 26 19.70 10.46 -16.38
CA ALA A 26 19.20 10.43 -15.02
C ALA A 26 17.67 10.43 -14.96
N LEU A 27 17.01 11.28 -15.76
CA LEU A 27 15.55 11.32 -15.84
C LEU A 27 14.96 10.04 -16.44
N LEU A 28 15.57 9.49 -17.49
CA LEU A 28 15.14 8.21 -18.08
C LEU A 28 15.32 7.05 -17.10
N ALA A 29 16.43 7.02 -16.35
CA ALA A 29 16.67 6.03 -15.31
C ALA A 29 15.65 6.15 -14.16
N ALA A 30 15.36 7.36 -13.69
CA ALA A 30 14.35 7.60 -12.67
C ALA A 30 12.94 7.19 -13.15
N LEU A 31 12.62 7.46 -14.41
CA LEU A 31 11.35 7.03 -15.01
C LEU A 31 11.27 5.50 -15.12
N ALA A 32 12.33 4.82 -15.56
CA ALA A 32 12.39 3.37 -15.63
C ALA A 32 12.25 2.71 -14.24
N LEU A 33 12.95 3.23 -13.24
CA LEU A 33 12.85 2.76 -11.86
C LEU A 33 11.48 3.07 -11.24
N GLY A 34 10.89 4.23 -11.53
CA GLY A 34 9.52 4.56 -11.14
C GLY A 34 8.50 3.59 -11.74
N ILE A 35 8.64 3.25 -13.03
CA ILE A 35 7.80 2.23 -13.68
C ILE A 35 7.99 0.85 -13.04
N LEU A 36 9.22 0.48 -12.66
CA LEU A 36 9.47 -0.75 -11.92
C LEU A 36 8.70 -0.79 -10.60
N ILE A 37 8.72 0.30 -9.82
CA ILE A 37 7.95 0.41 -8.57
C ILE A 37 6.45 0.31 -8.86
N TYR A 38 5.96 0.95 -9.93
CA TYR A 38 4.57 0.83 -10.37
C TYR A 38 4.17 -0.61 -10.68
N LEU A 39 5.02 -1.37 -11.39
CA LEU A 39 4.76 -2.76 -11.74
C LEU A 39 4.74 -3.67 -10.50
N VAL A 40 5.69 -3.46 -9.58
CA VAL A 40 5.73 -4.19 -8.29
C VAL A 40 4.47 -3.88 -7.49
N TYR A 41 4.10 -2.60 -7.37
CA TYR A 41 2.87 -2.19 -6.70
C TYR A 41 1.64 -2.85 -7.33
N ARG A 42 1.51 -2.82 -8.67
CA ARG A 42 0.39 -3.45 -9.38
C ARG A 42 0.34 -4.97 -9.20
N LYS A 43 1.48 -5.65 -9.13
CA LYS A 43 1.56 -7.12 -9.05
C LYS A 43 1.32 -7.64 -7.63
N PHE A 44 1.80 -6.92 -6.62
CA PHE A 44 1.73 -7.31 -5.21
C PHE A 44 0.59 -6.64 -4.44
N TYR A 45 -0.24 -5.83 -5.11
CA TYR A 45 -1.39 -5.23 -4.46
C TYR A 45 -2.38 -6.32 -4.03
N THR A 46 -2.44 -6.55 -2.73
CA THR A 46 -3.36 -7.49 -2.07
C THR A 46 -4.37 -6.77 -1.18
N GLY A 47 -4.45 -5.43 -1.29
CA GLY A 47 -5.36 -4.58 -0.52
C GLY A 47 -6.74 -4.44 -1.17
N VAL A 48 -7.74 -4.05 -0.36
CA VAL A 48 -9.17 -3.97 -0.71
C VAL A 48 -9.50 -2.84 -1.69
N VAL A 49 -8.64 -1.82 -1.78
CA VAL A 49 -8.87 -0.61 -2.59
C VAL A 49 -7.63 -0.27 -3.40
N TYR A 50 -7.53 -0.77 -4.63
CA TYR A 50 -6.45 -0.39 -5.55
C TYR A 50 -6.67 1.03 -6.07
N SER A 51 -5.83 1.98 -5.63
CA SER A 51 -5.84 3.33 -6.19
C SER A 51 -4.88 3.42 -7.37
N ARG A 52 -5.44 3.38 -8.60
CA ARG A 52 -4.68 3.67 -9.83
C ARG A 52 -3.97 5.01 -9.76
N SER A 53 -4.63 6.01 -9.15
CA SER A 53 -4.07 7.35 -8.97
C SER A 53 -2.82 7.31 -8.10
N PHE A 54 -2.80 6.51 -7.03
CA PHE A 54 -1.61 6.36 -6.18
C PHE A 54 -0.43 5.68 -6.92
N ALA A 55 -0.72 4.67 -7.72
CA ALA A 55 0.30 4.01 -8.53
C ALA A 55 0.96 4.98 -9.53
N VAL A 56 0.20 5.91 -10.10
CA VAL A 56 0.73 6.97 -10.99
C VAL A 56 1.51 8.02 -10.19
N THR A 57 1.04 8.41 -9.00
CA THR A 57 1.80 9.37 -8.17
C THR A 57 3.14 8.81 -7.72
N LEU A 58 3.30 7.50 -7.50
CA LEU A 58 4.60 6.87 -7.22
C LEU A 58 5.62 7.14 -8.34
N VAL A 59 5.23 7.00 -9.60
CA VAL A 59 6.12 7.31 -10.74
C VAL A 59 6.45 8.81 -10.76
N GLY A 60 5.43 9.65 -10.60
CA GLY A 60 5.58 11.11 -10.56
C GLY A 60 6.53 11.57 -9.46
N MET A 61 6.41 11.00 -8.25
CA MET A 61 7.28 11.31 -7.11
C MET A 61 8.74 10.92 -7.38
N CYS A 62 8.99 9.79 -8.05
CA CYS A 62 10.34 9.37 -8.41
C CYS A 62 11.01 10.36 -9.38
N VAL A 63 10.29 10.78 -10.43
CA VAL A 63 10.79 11.75 -11.41
C VAL A 63 10.97 13.13 -10.79
N LEU A 64 10.01 13.60 -9.99
CA LEU A 64 10.10 14.91 -9.31
C LEU A 64 11.26 14.96 -8.32
N THR A 65 11.47 13.90 -7.54
CA THR A 65 12.59 13.84 -6.58
C THR A 65 13.94 13.72 -7.28
N CYS A 66 14.02 13.03 -8.41
CA CYS A 66 15.20 13.05 -9.27
C CYS A 66 15.51 14.46 -9.77
N MET A 67 14.51 15.19 -10.27
CA MET A 67 14.67 16.55 -10.76
C MET A 67 15.09 17.52 -9.65
N VAL A 68 14.48 17.42 -8.47
CA VAL A 68 14.84 18.21 -7.28
C VAL A 68 16.29 17.92 -6.88
N THR A 69 16.70 16.64 -6.84
CA THR A 69 18.06 16.26 -6.45
C THR A 69 19.10 16.77 -7.44
N LEU A 70 18.83 16.69 -8.75
CA LEU A 70 19.67 17.27 -9.79
C LEU A 70 19.79 18.78 -9.62
N ALA A 71 18.69 19.49 -9.37
CA ALA A 71 18.69 20.93 -9.15
C ALA A 71 19.48 21.34 -7.89
N ILE A 72 19.36 20.56 -6.81
CA ILE A 72 20.12 20.74 -5.56
C ILE A 72 21.62 20.57 -5.78
N SER A 73 22.03 19.58 -6.58
CA SER A 73 23.45 19.28 -6.82
C SER A 73 24.25 20.44 -7.43
N THR A 74 23.56 21.40 -8.06
CA THR A 74 24.21 22.51 -8.75
C THR A 74 24.63 23.67 -7.83
N ASN A 75 23.98 23.84 -6.67
CA ASN A 75 24.28 24.95 -5.79
C ASN A 75 23.80 24.70 -4.34
N VAL A 76 24.73 24.80 -3.39
CA VAL A 76 24.47 24.65 -1.95
C VAL A 76 23.43 25.66 -1.44
N VAL A 77 23.38 26.88 -1.97
CA VAL A 77 22.38 27.90 -1.61
C VAL A 77 20.98 27.51 -2.08
N ILE A 78 20.87 26.94 -3.28
CA ILE A 78 19.59 26.43 -3.82
C ILE A 78 19.14 25.19 -3.03
N SER A 79 20.09 24.34 -2.63
CA SER A 79 19.84 23.20 -1.73
C SER A 79 19.20 23.61 -0.42
N LEU A 80 19.77 24.61 0.25
CA LEU A 80 19.30 25.08 1.55
C LEU A 80 17.89 25.67 1.45
N GLY A 81 17.61 26.43 0.38
CA GLY A 81 16.29 26.99 0.10
C GLY A 81 15.21 25.94 -0.19
N MET A 82 15.54 24.89 -0.95
CA MET A 82 14.59 23.82 -1.28
C MET A 82 14.23 22.93 -0.08
N VAL A 83 15.19 22.61 0.80
CA VAL A 83 14.89 21.86 2.03
C VAL A 83 13.95 22.65 2.94
N GLY A 84 14.13 23.97 3.04
CA GLY A 84 13.22 24.86 3.75
C GLY A 84 11.82 24.90 3.13
N ALA A 85 11.71 25.01 1.80
CA ALA A 85 10.41 25.03 1.12
C ALA A 85 9.64 23.71 1.26
N LEU A 86 10.31 22.56 1.12
CA LEU A 86 9.70 21.24 1.30
C LEU A 86 9.20 21.01 2.73
N SER A 87 9.88 21.58 3.75
CA SER A 87 9.46 21.48 5.14
C SER A 87 8.13 22.20 5.46
N ILE A 88 7.71 23.14 4.60
CA ILE A 88 6.45 23.89 4.74
C ILE A 88 5.28 23.14 4.08
N VAL A 89 5.55 22.24 3.13
CA VAL A 89 4.51 21.49 2.42
C VAL A 89 3.92 20.41 3.33
N ARG A 90 2.80 20.72 3.96
CA ARG A 90 2.06 19.77 4.81
C ARG A 90 1.03 19.00 3.98
N PHE A 91 1.27 17.70 3.80
CA PHE A 91 0.22 16.81 3.31
C PHE A 91 -0.89 16.71 4.37
N ARG A 92 -2.10 17.16 4.00
CA ARG A 92 -3.27 17.19 4.90
C ARG A 92 -4.11 15.90 4.86
N THR A 93 -3.79 14.98 3.96
CA THR A 93 -4.43 13.67 3.85
C THR A 93 -3.56 12.59 4.46
N ALA A 94 -4.09 11.86 5.44
CA ALA A 94 -3.44 10.67 5.97
C ALA A 94 -3.39 9.59 4.89
N VAL A 95 -2.20 9.03 4.63
CA VAL A 95 -2.05 7.81 3.85
C VAL A 95 -2.62 6.68 4.69
N LYS A 96 -3.71 6.07 4.23
CA LYS A 96 -4.52 5.14 5.04
C LYS A 96 -3.82 3.79 5.27
N ASP A 97 -2.98 3.35 4.33
CA ASP A 97 -2.27 2.08 4.41
C ASP A 97 -0.77 2.27 4.72
N PRO A 98 -0.21 1.59 5.75
CA PRO A 98 1.21 1.67 6.09
C PRO A 98 2.11 1.11 4.97
N LEU A 99 1.61 0.17 4.17
CA LEU A 99 2.32 -0.36 3.00
C LEU A 99 2.45 0.70 1.88
N ASP A 100 1.41 1.50 1.64
CA ASP A 100 1.45 2.58 0.65
C ASP A 100 2.51 3.63 1.02
N LEU A 101 2.61 3.96 2.32
CA LEU A 101 3.64 4.86 2.83
C LEU A 101 5.05 4.30 2.57
N LEU A 102 5.26 3.00 2.77
CA LEU A 102 6.53 2.33 2.44
C LEU A 102 6.89 2.47 0.95
N TYR A 103 5.93 2.23 0.05
CA TYR A 103 6.14 2.42 -1.41
C TYR A 103 6.47 3.87 -1.76
N LEU A 104 5.81 4.83 -1.11
CA LEU A 104 6.05 6.26 -1.30
C LEU A 104 7.49 6.64 -0.90
N PHE A 105 7.94 6.19 0.27
CA PHE A 105 9.33 6.40 0.71
C PHE A 105 10.34 5.72 -0.20
N TRP A 106 10.03 4.51 -0.68
CA TRP A 106 10.88 3.80 -1.64
C TRP A 106 10.99 4.57 -2.97
N SER A 107 9.90 5.12 -3.49
CA SER A 107 9.91 5.96 -4.70
C SER A 107 10.76 7.21 -4.53
N ILE A 108 10.60 7.95 -3.43
CA ILE A 108 11.39 9.15 -3.12
C ILE A 108 12.88 8.81 -3.03
N THR A 109 13.23 7.76 -2.29
CA THR A 109 14.62 7.32 -2.12
C THR A 109 15.24 6.92 -3.46
N THR A 110 14.48 6.24 -4.31
CA THR A 110 14.92 5.82 -5.65
C THR A 110 15.14 7.02 -6.56
N GLY A 111 14.27 8.03 -6.50
CA GLY A 111 14.45 9.28 -7.27
C GLY A 111 15.65 10.10 -6.79
N ILE A 112 15.91 10.16 -5.49
CA ILE A 112 17.11 10.82 -4.93
C ILE A 112 18.38 10.11 -5.39
N THR A 113 18.45 8.78 -5.28
CA THR A 113 19.64 8.01 -5.69
C THR A 113 19.88 8.08 -7.21
N ALA A 114 18.82 8.07 -8.03
CA ALA A 114 18.92 8.28 -9.47
C ALA A 114 19.39 9.71 -9.83
N GLY A 115 18.90 10.73 -9.12
CA GLY A 115 19.32 12.13 -9.30
C GLY A 115 20.75 12.41 -8.82
N ALA A 116 21.25 11.65 -7.85
CA ALA A 116 22.65 11.70 -7.40
C ALA A 116 23.61 10.88 -8.29
N GLY A 117 23.10 10.20 -9.34
CA GLY A 117 23.90 9.32 -10.21
C GLY A 117 24.30 7.98 -9.58
N MET A 118 23.77 7.64 -8.40
CA MET A 118 24.07 6.41 -7.66
C MET A 118 23.14 5.26 -8.06
N TYR A 119 23.09 4.93 -9.36
CA TYR A 119 22.14 3.94 -9.89
C TYR A 119 22.28 2.54 -9.28
N ALA A 120 23.50 2.13 -8.94
CA ALA A 120 23.76 0.84 -8.29
C ALA A 120 23.04 0.73 -6.94
N LEU A 121 23.03 1.81 -6.15
CA LEU A 121 22.34 1.84 -4.85
C LEU A 121 20.81 1.77 -5.03
N GLY A 122 20.28 2.45 -6.05
CA GLY A 122 18.86 2.36 -6.42
C GLY A 122 18.43 0.93 -6.77
N LEU A 123 19.24 0.22 -7.55
CA LEU A 123 18.99 -1.19 -7.90
C LEU A 123 19.03 -2.12 -6.69
N VAL A 124 20.03 -1.99 -5.81
CA VAL A 124 20.13 -2.80 -4.59
C VAL A 124 18.91 -2.57 -3.70
N THR A 125 18.51 -1.32 -3.52
CA THR A 125 17.31 -0.96 -2.75
C THR A 125 16.07 -1.61 -3.35
N ALA A 126 15.95 -1.60 -4.68
CA ALA A 126 14.82 -2.23 -5.35
C ALA A 126 14.75 -3.74 -5.12
N VAL A 127 15.89 -4.44 -5.20
CA VAL A 127 15.95 -5.89 -4.94
C VAL A 127 15.53 -6.21 -3.50
N VAL A 128 16.05 -5.47 -2.53
CA VAL A 128 15.73 -5.67 -1.09
C VAL A 128 14.24 -5.43 -0.84
N MET A 129 13.68 -4.35 -1.39
CA MET A 129 12.27 -4.01 -1.21
C MET A 129 11.34 -5.05 -1.83
N ILE A 130 11.64 -5.52 -3.05
CA ILE A 130 10.88 -6.59 -3.70
C ILE A 130 10.91 -7.88 -2.88
N GLY A 131 12.09 -8.26 -2.37
CA GLY A 131 12.24 -9.44 -1.51
C GLY A 131 11.42 -9.33 -0.22
N MET A 132 11.43 -8.16 0.42
CA MET A 132 10.64 -7.92 1.63
C MET A 132 9.14 -7.99 1.36
N ILE A 133 8.66 -7.35 0.28
CA ILE A 133 7.25 -7.36 -0.11
C ILE A 133 6.78 -8.79 -0.42
N TYR A 134 7.61 -9.58 -1.12
CA TYR A 134 7.30 -10.97 -1.45
C TYR A 134 7.12 -11.83 -0.19
N LEU A 135 8.04 -11.71 0.78
CA LEU A 135 7.97 -12.45 2.05
C LEU A 135 6.72 -12.07 2.87
N PHE A 136 6.41 -10.78 2.96
CA PHE A 136 5.25 -10.28 3.69
C PHE A 136 3.92 -10.68 3.02
N SER A 137 3.84 -10.65 1.69
CA SER A 137 2.65 -11.08 0.94
C SER A 137 2.31 -12.54 1.22
N HIS A 138 3.32 -13.42 1.25
CA HIS A 138 3.13 -14.83 1.57
C HIS A 138 2.66 -15.07 3.02
N TRP A 139 2.96 -14.18 3.96
CA TRP A 139 2.46 -14.26 5.34
C TRP A 139 1.06 -13.66 5.52
N GLN A 140 0.71 -12.59 4.80
CA GLN A 140 -0.63 -11.99 4.89
C GLN A 140 -1.73 -12.83 4.22
N ALA A 141 -1.41 -13.61 3.19
CA ALA A 141 -2.37 -14.48 2.52
C ALA A 141 -3.02 -15.54 3.44
N LYS A 142 -2.43 -15.82 4.62
CA LYS A 142 -2.92 -16.84 5.57
C LYS A 142 -4.01 -16.36 6.55
N GLY A 143 -4.51 -15.12 6.40
CA GLY A 143 -5.33 -14.46 7.42
C GLY A 143 -6.69 -13.92 6.97
N ARG A 144 -7.31 -14.44 5.90
CA ARG A 144 -8.65 -13.97 5.50
C ARG A 144 -9.69 -14.36 6.57
N VAL A 145 -10.29 -13.36 7.19
CA VAL A 145 -11.40 -13.51 8.14
C VAL A 145 -12.70 -13.18 7.42
N TYR A 146 -13.72 -14.02 7.58
CA TYR A 146 -15.06 -13.74 7.09
C TYR A 146 -15.98 -13.61 8.31
N ILE A 147 -16.84 -12.59 8.31
CA ILE A 147 -17.95 -12.52 9.25
C ILE A 147 -19.15 -13.18 8.56
N ALA A 148 -19.56 -14.34 9.06
CA ALA A 148 -20.78 -15.01 8.66
C ALA A 148 -21.92 -14.56 9.58
N VAL A 149 -22.92 -13.89 9.03
CA VAL A 149 -24.18 -13.57 9.71
C VAL A 149 -25.20 -14.62 9.32
N ILE A 150 -25.64 -15.41 10.30
CA ILE A 150 -26.50 -16.57 10.11
C ILE A 150 -27.85 -16.28 10.76
N HIS A 151 -28.93 -16.31 9.97
CA HIS A 151 -30.30 -16.18 10.45
C HIS A 151 -30.91 -17.57 10.55
N TYR A 152 -31.33 -17.97 11.75
CA TYR A 152 -31.92 -19.29 11.97
C TYR A 152 -33.09 -19.25 12.95
N ALA A 153 -34.02 -20.19 12.81
CA ALA A 153 -35.16 -20.36 13.70
C ALA A 153 -35.07 -21.68 14.49
N GLY A 154 -35.42 -21.65 15.77
CA GLY A 154 -35.44 -22.82 16.66
C GLY A 154 -34.15 -23.04 17.48
N MET A 155 -34.30 -23.66 18.66
CA MET A 155 -33.17 -23.90 19.59
C MET A 155 -32.19 -24.97 19.09
N GLU A 156 -32.66 -25.99 18.36
CA GLU A 156 -31.82 -27.09 17.86
C GLU A 156 -30.92 -26.68 16.68
N ALA A 157 -31.36 -25.70 15.88
CA ALA A 157 -30.61 -25.20 14.73
C ALA A 157 -29.27 -24.56 15.15
N GLY A 158 -29.22 -23.91 16.32
CA GLY A 158 -27.99 -23.30 16.85
C GLY A 158 -26.86 -24.31 17.08
N ASP A 159 -27.17 -25.44 17.70
CA ASP A 159 -26.17 -26.50 17.97
C ASP A 159 -25.73 -27.20 16.70
N ASN A 160 -26.64 -27.38 15.74
CA ASN A 160 -26.34 -27.96 14.43
C ASN A 160 -25.45 -27.05 13.58
N ILE A 161 -25.62 -25.72 13.65
CA ILE A 161 -24.74 -24.75 13.00
C ILE A 161 -23.33 -24.80 13.60
N VAL A 162 -23.20 -24.84 14.93
CA VAL A 162 -21.90 -24.95 15.61
C VAL A 162 -21.19 -26.26 15.23
N ARG A 163 -21.95 -27.37 15.10
CA ARG A 163 -21.42 -28.64 14.60
C ARG A 163 -21.01 -28.58 13.13
N ALA A 164 -21.77 -27.90 12.27
CA ALA A 164 -21.47 -27.74 10.85
C ALA A 164 -20.22 -26.88 10.61
N LEU A 165 -19.97 -25.88 11.47
CA LEU A 165 -18.73 -25.10 11.53
C LEU A 165 -17.50 -25.95 11.92
N GLY A 166 -17.72 -27.04 12.69
CA GLY A 166 -16.76 -28.13 12.88
C GLY A 166 -15.41 -27.69 13.45
N ARG A 167 -14.31 -28.01 12.73
CA ARG A 167 -12.91 -27.73 13.12
C ARG A 167 -12.39 -26.35 12.69
N ILE A 168 -13.21 -25.54 12.03
CA ILE A 168 -12.78 -24.21 11.59
C ILE A 168 -12.62 -23.34 12.83
N LYS A 169 -11.54 -22.54 12.91
CA LYS A 169 -11.43 -21.56 13.99
C LYS A 169 -12.54 -20.53 13.80
N PHE A 170 -13.47 -20.47 14.74
CA PHE A 170 -14.56 -19.50 14.73
C PHE A 170 -14.66 -18.78 16.07
N VAL A 171 -15.10 -17.52 16.04
CA VAL A 171 -15.39 -16.71 17.23
C VAL A 171 -16.77 -16.11 17.06
N VAL A 172 -17.68 -16.42 17.97
CA VAL A 172 -19.01 -15.79 17.98
C VAL A 172 -18.86 -14.36 18.53
N LYS A 173 -19.20 -13.35 17.72
CA LYS A 173 -19.11 -11.94 18.13
C LYS A 173 -20.40 -11.44 18.77
N SER A 174 -21.53 -11.84 18.21
CA SER A 174 -22.83 -11.47 18.72
C SER A 174 -23.88 -12.53 18.41
N LYS A 175 -24.85 -12.62 19.30
CA LYS A 175 -26.04 -13.46 19.14
C LYS A 175 -27.24 -12.62 19.54
N THR A 176 -28.09 -12.29 18.58
CA THR A 176 -29.31 -11.51 18.78
C THR A 176 -30.50 -12.46 18.73
N MET A 177 -31.19 -12.61 19.85
CA MET A 177 -32.39 -13.45 19.92
C MET A 177 -33.63 -12.57 19.80
N ARG A 178 -34.44 -12.76 18.75
CA ARG A 178 -35.72 -12.07 18.52
C ARG A 178 -36.87 -13.09 18.43
N GLY A 179 -37.40 -13.49 19.58
CA GLY A 179 -38.47 -14.49 19.64
C GLY A 179 -38.01 -15.84 19.08
N GLU A 180 -38.68 -16.35 18.05
CA GLU A 180 -38.31 -17.61 17.38
C GLU A 180 -37.14 -17.48 16.39
N ASN A 181 -36.81 -16.25 15.97
CA ASN A 181 -35.70 -15.97 15.04
C ASN A 181 -34.45 -15.54 15.81
N THR A 182 -33.32 -16.17 15.51
CA THR A 182 -32.01 -15.83 16.08
C THR A 182 -31.05 -15.44 14.97
N GLU A 183 -30.33 -14.34 15.20
CA GLU A 183 -29.24 -13.88 14.35
C GLU A 183 -27.92 -14.17 15.07
N MET A 184 -26.99 -14.84 14.40
CA MET A 184 -25.67 -15.15 14.95
C MET A 184 -24.58 -14.63 14.01
N ALA A 185 -23.76 -13.71 14.51
CA ALA A 185 -22.59 -13.21 13.79
C ALA A 185 -21.34 -13.97 14.28
N VAL A 186 -20.72 -14.70 13.36
CA VAL A 186 -19.56 -15.54 13.63
C VAL A 186 -18.39 -15.08 12.76
N GLU A 187 -17.27 -14.75 13.39
CA GLU A 187 -15.99 -14.63 12.69
C GLU A 187 -15.45 -16.02 12.38
N VAL A 188 -15.24 -16.31 11.11
CA VAL A 188 -14.72 -17.57 10.60
C VAL A 188 -13.37 -17.29 9.95
N PHE A 189 -12.31 -17.90 10.49
CA PHE A 189 -10.99 -17.86 9.89
C PHE A 189 -10.93 -18.94 8.80
N CYS A 190 -11.15 -18.55 7.55
CA CYS A 190 -11.14 -19.48 6.43
C CYS A 190 -10.10 -19.04 5.39
N ASN A 191 -9.11 -19.92 5.17
CA ASN A 191 -8.12 -19.69 4.13
C ASN A 191 -8.61 -20.11 2.74
N ASP A 192 -9.73 -20.85 2.69
CA ASP A 192 -10.28 -21.45 1.48
C ASP A 192 -11.13 -20.47 0.66
N PRO A 193 -10.86 -20.32 -0.66
CA PRO A 193 -11.62 -19.45 -1.54
C PRO A 193 -13.01 -20.00 -1.91
N ASN A 194 -13.26 -21.29 -1.72
CA ASN A 194 -14.53 -21.92 -2.09
C ASN A 194 -15.62 -21.83 -1.01
N VAL A 195 -15.30 -21.31 0.18
CA VAL A 195 -16.24 -21.05 1.26
C VAL A 195 -17.16 -22.25 1.58
N GLU A 196 -16.66 -23.49 1.48
CA GLU A 196 -17.45 -24.73 1.65
C GLU A 196 -18.13 -24.86 3.01
N PHE A 197 -17.73 -24.05 3.99
CA PHE A 197 -18.43 -23.96 5.28
C PHE A 197 -19.81 -23.30 5.15
N ALA A 198 -19.98 -22.36 4.23
CA ALA A 198 -21.23 -21.64 4.05
C ALA A 198 -22.33 -22.54 3.47
N ASP A 199 -21.98 -23.40 2.51
CA ASP A 199 -22.91 -24.39 1.97
C ASP A 199 -23.33 -25.41 3.04
N ARG A 200 -22.39 -25.83 3.89
CA ARG A 200 -22.69 -26.72 5.02
C ARG A 200 -23.60 -26.08 6.07
N VAL A 201 -23.39 -24.80 6.37
CA VAL A 201 -24.25 -24.06 7.31
C VAL A 201 -25.63 -23.83 6.68
N ARG A 202 -25.71 -23.53 5.38
CA ARG A 202 -26.99 -23.37 4.67
C ARG A 202 -27.79 -24.66 4.58
N ALA A 203 -27.13 -25.82 4.57
CA ALA A 203 -27.78 -27.13 4.54
C ALA A 203 -28.39 -27.56 5.89
N VAL A 204 -28.20 -26.79 6.97
CA VAL A 204 -28.79 -27.09 8.28
C VAL A 204 -30.26 -26.71 8.29
N GLU A 205 -31.13 -27.64 8.72
CA GLU A 205 -32.56 -27.38 8.89
C GLU A 205 -32.80 -26.24 9.89
N GLY A 206 -33.63 -25.26 9.50
CA GLY A 206 -33.93 -24.07 10.30
C GLY A 206 -33.08 -22.83 9.97
N VAL A 207 -32.07 -22.95 9.10
CA VAL A 207 -31.32 -21.79 8.58
C VAL A 207 -32.11 -21.12 7.45
N GLN A 208 -32.39 -19.83 7.61
CA GLN A 208 -33.14 -19.04 6.62
C GLN A 208 -32.20 -18.40 5.59
N ASP A 209 -31.09 -17.80 6.07
CA ASP A 209 -30.10 -17.16 5.22
C ASP A 209 -28.71 -17.15 5.89
N VAL A 210 -27.66 -17.20 5.06
CA VAL A 210 -26.26 -17.05 5.48
C VAL A 210 -25.63 -15.93 4.65
N THR A 211 -25.36 -14.81 5.29
CA THR A 211 -24.65 -13.68 4.66
C THR A 211 -23.19 -13.73 5.06
N LEU A 212 -22.29 -13.79 4.07
CA LEU A 212 -20.85 -13.74 4.27
C LEU A 212 -20.32 -12.36 3.95
N ILE A 213 -19.65 -11.75 4.92
CA ILE A 213 -18.98 -10.47 4.76
C ILE A 213 -17.49 -10.72 4.91
N GLN A 214 -16.70 -10.51 3.86
CA GLN A 214 -15.25 -10.59 3.97
C GLN A 214 -14.77 -9.44 4.85
N TYR A 215 -14.21 -9.79 6.00
CA TYR A 215 -13.73 -8.81 6.97
C TYR A 215 -12.25 -8.53 6.72
N ASN A 216 -11.96 -7.39 6.09
CA ASN A 216 -10.61 -6.86 5.97
C ASN A 216 -10.33 -5.90 7.13
N GLY A 217 -10.20 -6.44 8.35
CA GLY A 217 -9.36 -5.91 9.44
C GLY A 217 -9.52 -4.48 9.96
N GLU A 218 -10.31 -3.58 9.36
CA GLU A 218 -10.35 -2.18 9.77
C GLU A 218 -11.61 -1.87 10.59
N TYR A 219 -11.66 -2.36 11.83
CA TYR A 219 -12.35 -1.62 12.90
C TYR A 219 -11.27 -0.94 13.75
N HIS A 220 -10.97 0.30 13.42
CA HIS A 220 -10.42 1.23 14.39
C HIS A 220 -11.59 1.68 15.26
N GLY A 221 -11.68 1.13 16.47
CA GLY A 221 -12.49 1.69 17.55
C GLY A 221 -11.93 3.03 18.01
#